data_AF-A0A382LP95-F1
#
_entry.id   AF-A0A382LP95-F1
#
_cell.length_a   1.000
_cell.length_b   1.000
_cell.length_c   1.000
_cell.angle_alpha   90.00
_cell.angle_beta   90.00
_cell.angle_gamma   90.00
#
_symmetry.space_group_name_H-M   'P 1'
#
loop_
_entity.id
_entity.type
_entity.pdbx_description
1 polymer ?
#
loop_
_entity_poly.entity_id
_entity_poly.type
_entity_poly.pdbx_seq_one_letter_code
_entity_poly.pdbx_strand_id
1 'polypeptide(L)'
;SAHYLRDALEKGGMDVVLSSGADIPEGPVALDPFDLILLSDVPPEEMRQEQMEGILEYVRDFGGGLLFAAGESTYGKDGYSGSTIEELLPIWFEVEEERKELALVIVLDKSYSMVGAKLELSKEAAKAALGVMDPRHRFSVVTFDDTPYVAVPLQLASEAPRINQSISQIIAGSQTNIYPALEKAFEVLEDSKAEVKHIVLLSDGKTYADDYEELVTSMADEDITVSSVAVGEEADRSLLSNIAMWGNGRTYYIQDAQGVPQVFIKEAQIASQSTLIEERVIFESIQSSEIFTGLDIQAAPDLEGYVKTRTKENAEMLIEVTDGAPILARWHYGLGRTAAFTSDVKNRWSVNWLNWEGYGKFWNQLVRETMRRREESGLIFEVERVGEQAIVTVNDI
;
A
#
# COMPACT_ATOMS: atom_id res chain seq x y z
N SER A 1 -3.87 9.38 8.61
CA SER A 1 -3.93 8.02 9.20
C SER A 1 -2.96 7.84 10.36
N ALA A 2 -1.72 8.35 10.30
CA ALA A 2 -0.67 8.17 11.31
C ALA A 2 -1.07 8.45 12.79
N HIS A 3 -2.11 9.25 13.04
CA HIS A 3 -2.61 9.52 14.39
C HIS A 3 -3.03 8.28 15.19
N TYR A 4 -3.59 7.23 14.57
CA TYR A 4 -4.04 6.06 15.33
C TYR A 4 -2.88 5.36 16.05
N LEU A 5 -1.80 5.11 15.31
CA LEU A 5 -0.61 4.50 15.86
C LEU A 5 0.10 5.44 16.83
N ARG A 6 0.28 6.72 16.45
CA ARG A 6 0.88 7.72 17.35
C ARG A 6 0.16 7.78 18.70
N ASP A 7 -1.17 7.95 18.68
CA ASP A 7 -1.97 8.08 19.89
C ASP A 7 -1.92 6.79 20.73
N ALA A 8 -1.81 5.62 20.10
CA ALA A 8 -1.63 4.34 20.79
C ALA A 8 -0.25 4.22 21.48
N LEU A 9 0.81 4.67 20.82
CA LEU A 9 2.18 4.66 21.38
C LEU A 9 2.35 5.71 22.49
N GLU A 10 1.82 6.92 22.31
CA GLU A 10 1.84 7.98 23.33
C GLU A 10 1.08 7.55 24.59
N LYS A 11 -0.09 6.90 24.44
CA LYS A 11 -0.83 6.31 25.58
C LYS A 11 -0.03 5.24 26.32
N GLY A 12 0.87 4.55 25.62
CA GLY A 12 1.79 3.59 26.22
C GLY A 12 3.07 4.20 26.79
N GLY A 13 3.17 5.54 26.82
CA GLY A 13 4.25 6.30 27.45
C GLY A 13 5.47 6.51 26.57
N MET A 14 5.33 6.42 25.24
CA MET A 14 6.40 6.72 24.30
C MET A 14 6.37 8.19 23.88
N ASP A 15 7.55 8.79 23.68
CA ASP A 15 7.69 10.09 23.02
C ASP A 15 7.77 9.87 21.51
N VAL A 16 6.83 10.43 20.76
CA VAL A 16 6.67 10.16 19.32
C VAL A 16 6.81 11.44 18.52
N VAL A 17 7.81 11.47 17.63
CA VAL A 17 7.98 12.54 16.65
C VAL A 17 7.44 12.06 15.31
N LEU A 18 6.48 12.81 14.76
CA LEU A 18 5.91 12.52 13.43
C LEU A 18 6.55 13.43 12.37
N SER A 19 7.07 12.85 11.29
CA SER A 19 7.56 13.56 10.12
C SER A 19 7.13 12.85 8.82
N SER A 20 7.24 13.53 7.67
CA SER A 20 7.20 12.88 6.36
C SER A 20 8.54 12.20 6.04
N GLY A 21 8.56 11.33 5.02
CA GLY A 21 9.79 10.66 4.56
C GLY A 21 10.89 11.65 4.18
N ALA A 22 10.50 12.75 3.52
CA ALA A 22 11.41 13.82 3.12
C ALA A 22 12.13 14.53 4.29
N ASP A 23 11.53 14.50 5.49
CA ASP A 23 12.00 15.23 6.68
C ASP A 23 12.81 14.34 7.64
N ILE A 24 13.03 13.06 7.30
CA ILE A 24 13.86 12.16 8.10
C ILE A 24 15.28 12.74 8.22
N PRO A 25 15.87 12.83 9.42
CA PRO A 25 17.23 13.33 9.57
C PRO A 25 18.26 12.55 8.74
N GLU A 26 19.19 13.26 8.11
CA GLU A 26 20.27 12.65 7.34
C GLU A 26 21.41 12.18 8.25
N GLY A 27 21.86 10.95 8.03
CA GLY A 27 23.01 10.36 8.71
C GLY A 27 22.71 9.84 10.13
N PRO A 28 23.51 8.88 10.62
CA PRO A 28 23.19 8.14 11.84
C PRO A 28 23.27 8.99 13.12
N VAL A 29 24.16 9.99 13.16
CA VAL A 29 24.34 10.88 14.33
C VAL A 29 23.09 11.70 14.60
N ALA A 30 22.38 12.12 13.55
CA ALA A 30 21.14 12.87 13.69
C ALA A 30 19.95 11.98 14.14
N LEU A 31 20.06 10.66 13.92
CA LEU A 31 19.08 9.65 14.34
C LEU A 31 19.36 9.10 15.74
N ASP A 32 20.57 9.27 16.29
CA ASP A 32 20.96 8.79 17.62
C ASP A 32 20.07 9.26 18.80
N PRO A 33 19.43 10.45 18.77
CA PRO A 33 18.46 10.81 19.80
C PRO A 33 17.26 9.85 19.90
N PHE A 34 16.93 9.12 18.82
CA PHE A 34 15.81 8.19 18.77
C PHE A 34 16.24 6.78 19.19
N ASP A 35 15.33 6.02 19.79
CA ASP A 35 15.55 4.61 20.11
C ASP A 35 15.01 3.68 19.01
N LEU A 36 14.12 4.19 18.15
CA LEU A 36 13.55 3.47 17.03
C LEU A 36 13.08 4.44 15.94
N ILE A 37 13.27 4.05 14.69
CA ILE A 37 12.64 4.67 13.52
C ILE A 37 11.50 3.76 13.04
N LEU A 38 10.31 4.34 12.85
CA LEU A 38 9.12 3.63 12.36
C LEU A 38 8.72 4.18 11.00
N LEU A 39 8.87 3.38 9.95
CA LEU A 39 8.38 3.69 8.60
C LEU A 39 7.00 3.09 8.44
N SER A 40 5.97 3.90 8.25
CA SER A 40 4.58 3.46 8.09
C SER A 40 4.04 3.93 6.75
N ASP A 41 4.00 3.02 5.78
CA ASP A 41 3.51 3.29 4.43
C ASP A 41 4.18 4.51 3.75
N VAL A 42 5.49 4.66 3.97
CA VAL A 42 6.28 5.76 3.38
C VAL A 42 6.73 5.33 1.98
N PRO A 43 6.38 6.07 0.91
CA PRO A 43 6.86 5.76 -0.43
C PRO A 43 8.39 5.95 -0.53
N PRO A 44 9.14 5.02 -1.17
CA PRO A 44 10.58 5.16 -1.34
C PRO A 44 11.00 6.47 -2.01
N GLU A 45 10.20 6.99 -2.94
CA GLU A 45 10.46 8.24 -3.66
C GLU A 45 10.39 9.51 -2.80
N GLU A 46 9.77 9.43 -1.61
CA GLU A 46 9.80 10.52 -0.64
C GLU A 46 11.12 10.60 0.13
N MET A 47 11.93 9.52 0.10
CA MET A 47 13.17 9.41 0.83
C MET A 47 14.36 9.54 -0.11
N ARG A 48 15.35 10.34 0.31
CA ARG A 48 16.64 10.43 -0.37
C ARG A 48 17.53 9.27 0.02
N GLN A 49 18.46 8.92 -0.88
CA GLN A 49 19.41 7.84 -0.67
C GLN A 49 20.21 8.03 0.62
N GLU A 50 20.64 9.26 0.92
CA GLU A 50 21.40 9.58 2.14
C GLU A 50 20.59 9.36 3.43
N GLN A 51 19.26 9.49 3.38
CA GLN A 51 18.38 9.20 4.51
C GLN A 51 18.28 7.69 4.73
N MET A 52 18.14 6.91 3.66
CA MET A 52 18.11 5.44 3.74
C MET A 52 19.45 4.88 4.25
N GLU A 53 20.57 5.40 3.76
CA GLU A 53 21.91 5.05 4.23
C GLU A 53 22.14 5.44 5.69
N GLY A 54 21.65 6.62 6.10
CA GLY A 54 21.68 7.05 7.50
C GLY A 54 20.93 6.09 8.44
N ILE A 55 19.75 5.59 8.02
CA ILE A 55 19.00 4.58 8.77
C ILE A 55 19.79 3.26 8.84
N LEU A 56 20.42 2.85 7.73
CA LEU A 56 21.24 1.65 7.71
C LEU A 56 22.39 1.72 8.72
N GLU A 57 23.14 2.83 8.73
CA GLU A 57 24.23 3.03 9.69
C GLU A 57 23.71 3.14 11.12
N TYR A 58 22.57 3.81 11.34
CA TYR A 58 21.95 3.94 12.65
C TYR A 58 21.55 2.57 13.24
N VAL A 59 20.91 1.71 12.44
CA VAL A 59 20.55 0.36 12.86
C VAL A 59 21.81 -0.50 13.05
N ARG A 60 22.67 -0.55 12.04
CA ARG A 60 23.82 -1.45 12.02
C ARG A 60 24.87 -1.11 13.08
N ASP A 61 25.19 0.17 13.22
CA ASP A 61 26.37 0.64 13.95
C ASP A 61 26.03 1.36 15.27
N PHE A 62 24.82 1.93 15.42
CA PHE A 62 24.39 2.63 16.65
C PHE A 62 23.40 1.80 17.49
N GLY A 63 23.03 0.61 17.00
CA GLY A 63 22.11 -0.31 17.69
C GLY A 63 20.65 0.15 17.68
N GLY A 64 20.31 1.08 16.78
CA GLY A 64 18.96 1.62 16.63
C GLY A 64 17.92 0.55 16.26
N GLY A 65 16.66 0.81 16.64
CA GLY A 65 15.53 0.00 16.18
C GLY A 65 14.99 0.47 14.84
N LEU A 66 14.55 -0.45 13.97
CA LEU A 66 13.76 -0.14 12.79
C LEU A 66 12.48 -0.97 12.76
N LEU A 67 11.33 -0.30 12.73
CA LEU A 67 10.05 -0.96 12.50
C LEU A 67 9.47 -0.50 11.17
N PHE A 68 9.08 -1.46 10.34
CA PHE A 68 8.48 -1.21 9.04
C PHE A 68 7.04 -1.70 9.05
N ALA A 69 6.09 -0.80 8.86
CA ALA A 69 4.70 -1.12 8.58
C ALA A 69 4.44 -0.84 7.10
N ALA A 70 4.08 -1.89 6.36
CA ALA A 70 3.80 -1.78 4.94
C ALA A 70 2.49 -1.01 4.70
N GLY A 71 2.21 -0.75 3.43
CA GLY A 71 0.95 -0.22 2.98
C GLY A 71 0.91 -0.17 1.46
N GLU A 72 -0.03 0.59 0.91
CA GLU A 72 -0.27 0.63 -0.52
C GLU A 72 0.91 1.22 -1.33
N SER A 73 1.76 2.01 -0.67
CA SER A 73 2.82 2.81 -1.30
C SER A 73 4.21 2.20 -1.15
N THR A 74 4.35 1.06 -0.47
CA THR A 74 5.67 0.52 -0.09
C THR A 74 6.18 -0.62 -0.97
N TYR A 75 5.43 -1.04 -1.98
CA TYR A 75 5.70 -2.25 -2.77
C TYR A 75 5.50 -2.03 -4.28
N GLY A 76 5.86 -3.05 -5.07
CA GLY A 76 5.86 -3.00 -6.53
C GLY A 76 7.23 -2.59 -7.10
N LYS A 77 7.29 -2.33 -8.41
CA LYS A 77 8.53 -1.98 -9.14
C LYS A 77 9.22 -0.73 -8.59
N ASP A 78 8.45 0.18 -8.00
CA ASP A 78 8.92 1.42 -7.39
C ASP A 78 8.90 1.36 -5.85
N GLY A 79 8.66 0.17 -5.29
CA GLY A 79 8.70 -0.10 -3.85
C GLY A 79 10.12 -0.29 -3.33
N TYR A 80 10.26 -0.82 -2.11
CA TYR A 80 11.57 -0.99 -1.46
C TYR A 80 12.42 -2.17 -1.99
N SER A 81 11.95 -2.93 -2.99
CA SER A 81 12.73 -4.05 -3.55
C SER A 81 14.09 -3.58 -4.09
N GLY A 82 15.17 -4.25 -3.68
CA GLY A 82 16.54 -3.89 -4.04
C GLY A 82 17.08 -2.62 -3.37
N SER A 83 16.33 -2.01 -2.45
CA SER A 83 16.75 -0.79 -1.74
C SER A 83 17.61 -1.09 -0.50
N THR A 84 18.27 -0.04 -0.01
CA THR A 84 18.98 -0.04 1.29
C THR A 84 18.06 -0.40 2.47
N ILE A 85 16.79 0.02 2.42
CA ILE A 85 15.84 -0.32 3.49
C ILE A 85 15.51 -1.81 3.46
N GLU A 86 15.27 -2.41 2.29
CA GLU A 86 15.02 -3.86 2.20
C GLU A 86 16.18 -4.67 2.79
N GLU A 87 17.44 -4.22 2.62
CA GLU A 87 18.59 -4.87 3.25
C GLU A 87 18.43 -5.03 4.77
N LEU A 88 17.89 -4.01 5.44
CA LEU A 88 17.65 -3.97 6.89
C LEU A 88 16.44 -4.79 7.31
N LEU A 89 15.47 -5.03 6.44
CA LEU A 89 14.22 -5.69 6.80
C LEU A 89 14.38 -7.22 6.87
N PRO A 90 13.59 -7.91 7.70
CA PRO A 90 13.58 -9.38 7.80
C PRO A 90 12.90 -10.09 6.61
N ILE A 91 12.53 -9.33 5.56
CA ILE A 91 11.72 -9.79 4.43
C ILE A 91 12.34 -9.36 3.09
N TRP A 92 12.00 -10.09 2.04
CA TRP A 92 12.19 -9.74 0.64
C TRP A 92 10.84 -9.33 0.05
N PHE A 93 10.79 -8.18 -0.61
CA PHE A 93 9.62 -7.77 -1.41
C PHE A 93 9.51 -8.58 -2.69
N GLU A 94 10.63 -9.05 -3.23
CA GLU A 94 10.66 -9.90 -4.42
C GLU A 94 10.30 -11.36 -4.06
N VAL A 95 9.06 -11.72 -4.37
CA VAL A 95 8.61 -13.12 -4.53
C VAL A 95 8.63 -13.39 -6.03
N GLU A 96 9.20 -14.52 -6.49
CA GLU A 96 9.11 -14.90 -7.91
C GLU A 96 7.65 -14.81 -8.38
N GLU A 97 7.34 -13.78 -9.15
CA GLU A 97 5.97 -13.50 -9.58
C GLU A 97 5.52 -14.58 -10.57
N GLU A 98 4.48 -15.34 -10.22
CA GLU A 98 3.49 -15.66 -11.25
C GLU A 98 2.87 -14.32 -11.65
N ARG A 99 3.44 -13.70 -12.69
CA ARG A 99 2.98 -12.42 -13.21
C ARG A 99 1.59 -12.59 -13.82
N LYS A 100 0.56 -12.44 -12.98
CA LYS A 100 -0.85 -12.42 -13.39
C LYS A 100 -1.03 -11.39 -14.50
N GLU A 101 -1.73 -11.76 -15.55
CA GLU A 101 -2.09 -10.84 -16.62
C GLU A 101 -3.22 -9.93 -16.11
N LEU A 102 -2.99 -8.62 -16.11
CA LEU A 102 -4.02 -7.60 -15.88
C LEU A 102 -4.77 -7.29 -17.18
N ALA A 103 -6.09 -7.14 -17.10
CA ALA A 103 -6.92 -6.44 -18.06
C ALA A 103 -7.51 -5.17 -17.42
N LEU A 104 -7.08 -4.01 -17.89
CA LEU A 104 -7.52 -2.69 -17.41
C LEU A 104 -8.48 -2.05 -18.44
N VAL A 105 -9.66 -1.64 -17.97
CA VAL A 105 -10.62 -0.85 -18.76
C VAL A 105 -10.76 0.53 -18.16
N ILE A 106 -10.43 1.56 -18.94
CA ILE A 106 -10.72 2.94 -18.57
C ILE A 106 -12.10 3.31 -19.11
N VAL A 107 -13.00 3.78 -18.25
CA VAL A 107 -14.33 4.28 -18.60
C VAL A 107 -14.32 5.80 -18.51
N LEU A 108 -14.27 6.48 -19.66
CA LEU A 108 -14.13 7.93 -19.76
C LEU A 108 -15.45 8.61 -20.12
N ASP A 109 -15.89 9.49 -19.23
CA ASP A 109 -16.92 10.46 -19.53
C ASP A 109 -16.43 11.46 -20.60
N LYS A 110 -17.18 11.54 -21.71
CA LYS A 110 -16.96 12.52 -22.77
C LYS A 110 -18.14 13.48 -22.92
N SER A 111 -19.00 13.64 -21.91
CA SER A 111 -20.15 14.55 -21.96
C SER A 111 -19.77 16.02 -22.13
N TYR A 112 -20.77 16.88 -22.34
CA TYR A 112 -20.55 18.32 -22.55
C TYR A 112 -19.80 19.00 -21.39
N SER A 113 -19.98 18.55 -20.14
CA SER A 113 -19.27 19.10 -18.98
C SER A 113 -17.77 18.81 -18.98
N MET A 114 -17.34 17.85 -19.80
CA MET A 114 -15.94 17.45 -19.96
C MET A 114 -15.20 18.27 -21.03
N VAL A 115 -15.90 19.11 -21.80
CA VAL A 115 -15.30 19.93 -22.88
C VAL A 115 -14.12 20.76 -22.37
N GLY A 116 -13.03 20.77 -23.16
CA GLY A 116 -11.83 21.56 -22.89
C GLY A 116 -10.81 20.79 -22.06
N ALA A 117 -10.27 21.43 -21.02
CA ALA A 117 -9.12 20.90 -20.27
C ALA A 117 -9.41 19.55 -19.58
N LYS A 118 -10.63 19.33 -19.09
CA LYS A 118 -11.00 18.06 -18.41
C LYS A 118 -10.82 16.87 -19.34
N LEU A 119 -11.44 16.90 -20.53
CA LEU A 119 -11.31 15.81 -21.50
C LEU A 119 -9.86 15.61 -21.97
N GLU A 120 -9.12 16.69 -22.24
CA GLU A 120 -7.72 16.57 -22.66
C GLU A 120 -6.85 15.95 -21.55
N LEU A 121 -7.05 16.35 -20.29
CA LEU A 121 -6.34 15.75 -19.15
C LEU A 121 -6.75 14.30 -18.91
N SER A 122 -8.02 13.94 -19.11
CA SER A 122 -8.47 12.54 -19.04
C SER A 122 -7.86 11.66 -20.13
N LYS A 123 -7.70 12.19 -21.35
CA LYS A 123 -6.98 11.49 -22.43
C LYS A 123 -5.51 11.28 -22.06
N GLU A 124 -4.84 12.34 -21.59
CA GLU A 124 -3.44 12.24 -21.16
C GLU A 124 -3.29 11.29 -19.96
N ALA A 125 -4.25 11.25 -19.06
CA ALA A 125 -4.29 10.29 -17.95
C ALA A 125 -4.41 8.84 -18.43
N ALA A 126 -5.31 8.55 -19.38
CA ALA A 126 -5.43 7.22 -19.97
C ALA A 126 -4.15 6.78 -20.68
N LYS A 127 -3.49 7.70 -21.41
CA LYS A 127 -2.18 7.44 -22.04
C LYS A 127 -1.08 7.22 -21.01
N ALA A 128 -1.09 7.97 -19.91
CA ALA A 128 -0.11 7.85 -18.84
C ALA A 128 -0.24 6.52 -18.09
N ALA A 129 -1.46 6.08 -17.78
CA ALA A 129 -1.74 4.74 -17.25
C ALA A 129 -1.19 3.65 -18.19
N LEU A 130 -1.49 3.73 -19.48
CA LEU A 130 -0.96 2.80 -20.47
C LEU A 130 0.58 2.79 -20.52
N GLY A 131 1.22 3.95 -20.31
CA GLY A 131 2.68 4.09 -20.32
C GLY A 131 3.41 3.39 -19.19
N VAL A 132 2.74 3.11 -18.07
CA VAL A 132 3.33 2.42 -16.90
C VAL A 132 3.00 0.92 -16.85
N MET A 133 2.09 0.44 -17.70
CA MET A 133 1.69 -0.97 -17.74
C MET A 133 2.77 -1.87 -18.36
N ASP A 134 2.90 -3.10 -17.85
CA ASP A 134 3.69 -4.15 -18.52
C ASP A 134 3.08 -4.43 -19.92
N PRO A 135 3.91 -4.55 -20.97
CA PRO A 135 3.44 -4.78 -22.34
C PRO A 135 2.57 -6.04 -22.54
N ARG A 136 2.62 -7.00 -21.61
CA ARG A 136 1.81 -8.22 -21.63
C ARG A 136 0.40 -8.02 -21.10
N HIS A 137 0.13 -6.96 -20.34
CA HIS A 137 -1.21 -6.66 -19.86
C HIS A 137 -2.13 -6.22 -21.00
N ARG A 138 -3.44 -6.27 -20.77
CA ARG A 138 -4.46 -5.81 -21.71
C ARG A 138 -5.05 -4.49 -21.27
N PHE A 139 -5.34 -3.63 -22.24
CA PHE A 139 -5.88 -2.30 -22.03
C PHE A 139 -7.04 -2.04 -22.99
N SER A 140 -8.08 -1.39 -22.49
CA SER A 140 -9.25 -0.96 -23.24
C SER A 140 -9.70 0.42 -22.78
N VAL A 141 -10.40 1.14 -23.66
CA VAL A 141 -11.04 2.42 -23.32
C VAL A 141 -12.47 2.37 -23.80
N VAL A 142 -13.39 2.46 -22.85
CA VAL A 142 -14.81 2.74 -23.09
C VAL A 142 -15.02 4.22 -22.86
N THR A 143 -15.65 4.90 -23.79
CA THR A 143 -16.06 6.30 -23.66
C THR A 143 -17.57 6.38 -23.64
N PHE A 144 -18.14 7.36 -22.97
CA PHE A 144 -19.59 7.52 -22.96
C PHE A 144 -20.05 8.97 -22.93
N ASP A 145 -21.15 9.21 -23.60
CA ASP A 145 -22.02 10.37 -23.39
C ASP A 145 -23.41 9.86 -22.99
N ASP A 146 -24.40 9.91 -23.87
CA ASP A 146 -25.68 9.22 -23.70
C ASP A 146 -25.58 7.72 -24.01
N THR A 147 -24.59 7.34 -24.83
CA THR A 147 -24.36 5.95 -25.26
C THR A 147 -22.90 5.55 -25.09
N PRO A 148 -22.63 4.27 -24.77
CA PRO A 148 -21.28 3.78 -24.61
C PRO A 148 -20.63 3.46 -25.96
N TYR A 149 -19.34 3.74 -26.08
CA TYR A 149 -18.52 3.43 -27.25
C TYR A 149 -17.17 2.86 -26.83
N VAL A 150 -16.81 1.69 -27.34
CA VAL A 150 -15.48 1.10 -27.16
C VAL A 150 -14.51 1.82 -28.10
N ALA A 151 -13.87 2.88 -27.58
CA ALA A 151 -12.92 3.70 -28.32
C ALA A 151 -11.61 2.96 -28.60
N VAL A 152 -11.23 2.06 -27.71
CA VAL A 152 -10.08 1.17 -27.86
C VAL A 152 -10.56 -0.23 -27.48
N PRO A 153 -10.54 -1.22 -28.39
CA PRO A 153 -10.87 -2.59 -28.02
C PRO A 153 -9.80 -3.17 -27.09
N LEU A 154 -10.19 -4.13 -26.24
CA LEU A 154 -9.28 -4.80 -25.31
C LEU A 154 -8.16 -5.50 -26.09
N GLN A 155 -6.94 -5.01 -25.92
CA GLN A 155 -5.76 -5.51 -26.63
C GLN A 155 -4.50 -5.31 -25.77
N LEU A 156 -3.37 -5.89 -26.18
CA LEU A 156 -2.12 -5.81 -25.43
C LEU A 156 -1.61 -4.37 -25.31
N ALA A 157 -1.09 -4.02 -24.14
CA ALA A 157 -0.46 -2.74 -23.87
C ALA A 157 0.78 -2.49 -24.75
N SER A 158 1.40 -3.55 -25.30
CA SER A 158 2.45 -3.44 -26.32
C SER A 158 2.04 -2.65 -27.57
N GLU A 159 0.73 -2.53 -27.85
CA GLU A 159 0.19 -1.73 -28.96
C GLU A 159 0.03 -0.23 -28.61
N ALA A 160 0.71 0.24 -27.55
CA ALA A 160 0.61 1.60 -27.03
C ALA A 160 0.62 2.72 -28.09
N PRO A 161 1.46 2.70 -29.14
CA PRO A 161 1.43 3.74 -30.17
C PRO A 161 0.07 3.86 -30.89
N ARG A 162 -0.58 2.73 -31.21
CA ARG A 162 -1.88 2.69 -31.88
C ARG A 162 -3.01 3.07 -30.91
N ILE A 163 -2.92 2.59 -29.67
CA ILE A 163 -3.88 2.93 -28.62
C ILE A 163 -3.87 4.44 -28.36
N ASN A 164 -2.69 5.04 -28.20
CA ASN A 164 -2.53 6.48 -27.96
C ASN A 164 -3.12 7.34 -29.10
N GLN A 165 -3.00 6.88 -30.35
CA GLN A 165 -3.63 7.54 -31.49
C GLN A 165 -5.16 7.51 -31.38
N SER A 166 -5.72 6.38 -30.98
CA SER A 166 -7.18 6.19 -30.82
C SER A 166 -7.73 7.04 -29.67
N ILE A 167 -7.04 7.08 -28.53
CA ILE A 167 -7.39 7.95 -27.39
C ILE A 167 -7.38 9.42 -27.80
N SER A 168 -6.41 9.84 -28.60
CA SER A 168 -6.29 11.24 -29.04
C SER A 168 -7.47 11.71 -29.91
N GLN A 169 -8.20 10.78 -30.53
CA GLN A 169 -9.34 11.07 -31.40
C GLN A 169 -10.68 11.20 -30.65
N ILE A 170 -10.70 10.98 -29.33
CA ILE A 170 -11.92 11.12 -28.53
C ILE A 170 -12.36 12.59 -28.54
N ILE A 171 -13.64 12.86 -28.74
CA ILE A 171 -14.21 14.21 -28.77
C ILE A 171 -15.41 14.25 -27.84
N ALA A 172 -15.65 15.40 -27.21
CA ALA A 172 -16.80 15.57 -26.35
C ALA A 172 -18.13 15.38 -27.11
N GLY A 173 -19.07 14.71 -26.46
CA GLY A 173 -20.45 14.51 -26.84
C GLY A 173 -21.39 15.40 -26.02
N SER A 174 -22.62 14.91 -25.81
CA SER A 174 -23.72 15.70 -25.24
C SER A 174 -24.04 15.33 -23.79
N GLN A 175 -25.02 14.45 -23.59
CA GLN A 175 -25.47 14.02 -22.26
C GLN A 175 -24.51 13.03 -21.61
N THR A 176 -24.90 12.52 -20.45
CA THR A 176 -24.11 11.63 -19.60
C THR A 176 -24.99 10.50 -19.11
N ASN A 177 -24.57 9.27 -19.37
CA ASN A 177 -25.23 8.07 -18.90
C ASN A 177 -24.18 7.02 -18.51
N ILE A 178 -23.93 6.90 -17.22
CA ILE A 178 -22.87 6.06 -16.66
C ILE A 178 -23.25 4.57 -16.71
N TYR A 179 -24.51 4.23 -16.44
CA TYR A 179 -24.93 2.84 -16.27
C TYR A 179 -24.61 1.96 -17.50
N PRO A 180 -24.99 2.34 -18.74
CA PRO A 180 -24.65 1.56 -19.93
C PRO A 180 -23.14 1.52 -20.22
N ALA A 181 -22.38 2.50 -19.74
CA ALA A 181 -20.93 2.53 -19.91
C ALA A 181 -20.22 1.52 -19.01
N LEU A 182 -20.69 1.38 -17.77
CA LEU A 182 -20.22 0.33 -16.86
C LEU A 182 -20.65 -1.04 -17.37
N GLU A 183 -21.90 -1.23 -17.77
CA GLU A 183 -22.37 -2.48 -18.39
C GLU A 183 -21.49 -2.86 -19.59
N LYS A 184 -21.17 -1.89 -20.47
CA LYS A 184 -20.28 -2.14 -21.60
C LYS A 184 -18.85 -2.50 -21.18
N ALA A 185 -18.34 -1.90 -20.11
CA ALA A 185 -17.01 -2.21 -19.58
C ALA A 185 -16.96 -3.63 -18.99
N PHE A 186 -18.04 -4.05 -18.34
CA PHE A 186 -18.21 -5.41 -17.84
C PHE A 186 -18.19 -6.44 -18.97
N GLU A 187 -18.99 -6.23 -20.03
CA GLU A 187 -18.98 -7.10 -21.23
C GLU A 187 -17.59 -7.21 -21.86
N VAL A 188 -16.80 -6.11 -21.87
CA VAL A 188 -15.44 -6.11 -22.41
C VAL A 188 -14.49 -7.00 -21.61
N LEU A 189 -14.72 -7.16 -20.30
CA LEU A 189 -13.89 -7.94 -19.39
C LEU A 189 -14.37 -9.37 -19.15
N GLU A 190 -15.65 -9.65 -19.39
CA GLU A 190 -16.25 -10.98 -19.26
C GLU A 190 -15.45 -12.03 -20.06
N ASP A 191 -15.16 -11.73 -21.33
CA ASP A 191 -14.40 -12.61 -22.25
C ASP A 191 -12.87 -12.62 -21.99
N SER A 192 -12.36 -11.79 -21.09
CA SER A 192 -10.92 -11.70 -20.81
C SER A 192 -10.43 -12.88 -19.98
N LYS A 193 -9.32 -13.48 -20.40
CA LYS A 193 -8.60 -14.54 -19.66
C LYS A 193 -7.59 -14.01 -18.64
N ALA A 194 -7.49 -12.69 -18.51
CA ALA A 194 -6.65 -12.05 -17.52
C ALA A 194 -7.08 -12.46 -16.10
N GLU A 195 -6.13 -12.81 -15.25
CA GLU A 195 -6.38 -13.20 -13.85
C GLU A 195 -6.70 -11.99 -12.96
N VAL A 196 -6.35 -10.78 -13.38
CA VAL A 196 -6.75 -9.54 -12.72
C VAL A 196 -7.55 -8.69 -13.70
N LYS A 197 -8.72 -8.23 -13.28
CA LYS A 197 -9.63 -7.41 -14.09
C LYS A 197 -10.00 -6.15 -13.31
N HIS A 198 -9.78 -4.99 -13.89
CA HIS A 198 -10.00 -3.72 -13.21
C HIS A 198 -10.62 -2.67 -14.14
N ILE A 199 -11.56 -1.91 -13.60
CA ILE A 199 -12.24 -0.79 -14.25
C ILE A 199 -11.89 0.49 -13.50
N VAL A 200 -11.47 1.54 -14.23
CA VAL A 200 -11.33 2.90 -13.70
C VAL A 200 -12.35 3.80 -14.37
N LEU A 201 -13.37 4.22 -13.62
CA LEU A 201 -14.40 5.17 -14.05
C LEU A 201 -13.95 6.60 -13.77
N LEU A 202 -14.04 7.47 -14.77
CA LEU A 202 -13.86 8.91 -14.59
C LEU A 202 -15.07 9.68 -15.10
N SER A 203 -15.70 10.43 -14.20
CA SER A 203 -16.90 11.21 -14.49
C SER A 203 -17.09 12.34 -13.46
N ASP A 204 -17.99 13.28 -13.77
CA ASP A 204 -18.57 14.19 -12.78
C ASP A 204 -19.82 13.59 -12.08
N GLY A 205 -20.21 12.35 -12.38
CA GLY A 205 -21.28 11.64 -11.65
C GLY A 205 -22.70 12.15 -11.94
N LYS A 206 -22.89 13.11 -12.84
CA LYS A 206 -24.22 13.60 -13.21
C LYS A 206 -24.85 12.66 -14.23
N THR A 207 -25.67 11.73 -13.77
CA THR A 207 -26.24 10.66 -14.59
C THR A 207 -27.70 10.38 -14.22
N TYR A 208 -28.36 9.52 -14.99
CA TYR A 208 -29.69 9.00 -14.67
C TYR A 208 -29.63 8.02 -13.48
N ALA A 209 -30.70 7.99 -12.69
CA ALA A 209 -30.86 7.02 -11.63
C ALA A 209 -31.17 5.64 -12.22
N ASP A 210 -30.37 4.65 -11.82
CA ASP A 210 -30.44 3.25 -12.23
C ASP A 210 -29.89 2.37 -11.10
N ASP A 211 -29.94 1.04 -11.25
CA ASP A 211 -29.48 0.08 -10.24
C ASP A 211 -27.97 -0.17 -10.29
N TYR A 212 -27.19 0.87 -9.99
CA TYR A 212 -25.72 0.78 -9.96
C TYR A 212 -25.19 -0.21 -8.93
N GLU A 213 -25.93 -0.46 -7.85
CA GLU A 213 -25.53 -1.39 -6.80
C GLU A 213 -25.56 -2.82 -7.33
N GLU A 214 -26.67 -3.26 -7.92
CA GLU A 214 -26.80 -4.61 -8.50
C GLU A 214 -25.75 -4.86 -9.60
N LEU A 215 -25.57 -3.90 -10.51
CA LEU A 215 -24.61 -4.03 -11.61
C LEU A 215 -23.17 -4.16 -11.10
N VAL A 216 -22.76 -3.28 -10.18
CA VAL A 216 -21.36 -3.23 -9.74
C VAL A 216 -21.05 -4.35 -8.75
N THR A 217 -22.01 -4.78 -7.92
CA THR A 217 -21.84 -5.98 -7.10
C THR A 217 -21.69 -7.23 -7.97
N SER A 218 -22.42 -7.33 -9.10
CA SER A 218 -22.23 -8.43 -10.04
C SER A 218 -20.83 -8.45 -10.67
N MET A 219 -20.23 -7.29 -10.93
CA MET A 219 -18.83 -7.21 -11.38
C MET A 219 -17.88 -7.72 -10.28
N ALA A 220 -18.09 -7.31 -9.04
CA ALA A 220 -17.27 -7.74 -7.91
C ALA A 220 -17.37 -9.26 -7.67
N ASP A 221 -18.56 -9.85 -7.83
CA ASP A 221 -18.79 -11.30 -7.75
C ASP A 221 -18.04 -12.08 -8.85
N GLU A 222 -17.66 -11.42 -9.95
CA GLU A 222 -16.83 -11.97 -11.03
C GLU A 222 -15.34 -11.56 -10.93
N ASP A 223 -14.89 -11.13 -9.75
CA ASP A 223 -13.53 -10.66 -9.47
C ASP A 223 -13.09 -9.46 -10.34
N ILE A 224 -14.05 -8.63 -10.77
CA ILE A 224 -13.81 -7.38 -11.51
C ILE A 224 -13.96 -6.21 -10.53
N THR A 225 -12.85 -5.54 -10.26
CA THR A 225 -12.84 -4.37 -9.35
C THR A 225 -13.13 -3.08 -10.09
N VAL A 226 -13.79 -2.11 -9.44
CA VAL A 226 -14.16 -0.82 -10.02
C VAL A 226 -13.68 0.34 -9.13
N SER A 227 -12.72 1.13 -9.60
CA SER A 227 -12.32 2.40 -8.98
C SER A 227 -13.01 3.57 -9.68
N SER A 228 -13.27 4.66 -8.94
CA SER A 228 -13.91 5.87 -9.45
C SER A 228 -13.06 7.13 -9.21
N VAL A 229 -13.07 8.03 -10.19
CA VAL A 229 -12.36 9.31 -10.17
C VAL A 229 -13.36 10.43 -10.44
N ALA A 230 -13.76 11.11 -9.37
CA ALA A 230 -14.67 12.26 -9.39
C ALA A 230 -13.90 13.53 -9.74
N VAL A 231 -14.27 14.19 -10.85
CA VAL A 231 -13.57 15.40 -11.33
C VAL A 231 -14.47 16.65 -11.26
N GLY A 232 -14.02 17.62 -10.45
CA GLY A 232 -14.64 18.94 -10.32
C GLY A 232 -15.61 19.06 -9.14
N GLU A 233 -15.91 20.30 -8.76
CA GLU A 233 -16.66 20.61 -7.54
C GLU A 233 -18.11 20.11 -7.55
N GLU A 234 -18.74 20.11 -8.72
CA GLU A 234 -20.13 19.71 -8.92
C GLU A 234 -20.30 18.19 -9.07
N ALA A 235 -19.26 17.41 -8.79
CA ALA A 235 -19.31 15.98 -8.99
C ALA A 235 -20.22 15.30 -7.95
N ASP A 236 -21.03 14.31 -8.38
CA ASP A 236 -21.79 13.47 -7.47
C ASP A 236 -20.85 12.46 -6.77
N ARG A 237 -20.21 12.96 -5.71
CA ARG A 237 -19.26 12.17 -4.93
C ARG A 237 -19.91 11.00 -4.21
N SER A 238 -21.19 11.12 -3.86
CA SER A 238 -21.91 10.05 -3.15
C SER A 238 -22.11 8.87 -4.07
N LEU A 239 -22.61 9.10 -5.29
CA LEU A 239 -22.78 8.03 -6.28
C LEU A 239 -21.43 7.40 -6.65
N LEU A 240 -20.43 8.20 -7.00
CA LEU A 240 -19.11 7.70 -7.41
C LEU A 240 -18.40 6.94 -6.28
N SER A 241 -18.55 7.40 -5.03
CA SER A 241 -18.01 6.69 -3.86
C SER A 241 -18.72 5.36 -3.64
N ASN A 242 -20.04 5.29 -3.82
CA ASN A 242 -20.78 4.05 -3.68
C ASN A 242 -20.41 3.06 -4.79
N ILE A 243 -20.28 3.50 -6.05
CA ILE A 243 -19.83 2.65 -7.16
C ILE A 243 -18.49 2.01 -6.83
N ALA A 244 -17.50 2.78 -6.38
CA ALA A 244 -16.21 2.21 -6.04
C ALA A 244 -16.28 1.25 -4.84
N MET A 245 -17.09 1.57 -3.83
CA MET A 245 -17.31 0.72 -2.66
C MET A 245 -17.95 -0.62 -3.03
N TRP A 246 -19.02 -0.60 -3.81
CA TRP A 246 -19.70 -1.83 -4.28
C TRP A 246 -18.82 -2.67 -5.19
N GLY A 247 -17.89 -2.03 -5.90
CA GLY A 247 -16.96 -2.68 -6.84
C GLY A 247 -15.62 -3.05 -6.23
N ASN A 248 -15.48 -3.07 -4.90
CA ASN A 248 -14.21 -3.37 -4.20
C ASN A 248 -13.01 -2.55 -4.71
N GLY A 249 -13.23 -1.30 -5.10
CA GLY A 249 -12.20 -0.40 -5.61
C GLY A 249 -12.05 0.88 -4.79
N ARG A 250 -11.39 1.87 -5.39
CA ARG A 250 -10.98 3.11 -4.71
C ARG A 250 -11.70 4.32 -5.25
N THR A 251 -11.99 5.27 -4.37
CA THR A 251 -12.59 6.56 -4.73
C THR A 251 -11.53 7.66 -4.68
N TYR A 252 -11.42 8.43 -5.76
CA TYR A 252 -10.58 9.60 -5.83
C TYR A 252 -11.41 10.85 -6.09
N TYR A 253 -11.14 11.90 -5.33
CA TYR A 253 -11.77 13.20 -5.54
C TYR A 253 -10.72 14.22 -5.95
N ILE A 254 -10.92 14.81 -7.13
CA ILE A 254 -9.97 15.73 -7.73
C ILE A 254 -10.69 17.07 -8.01
N GLN A 255 -10.28 18.13 -7.30
CA GLN A 255 -10.77 19.48 -7.54
C GLN A 255 -10.22 20.06 -8.85
N ASP A 256 -8.91 19.91 -9.06
CA ASP A 256 -8.20 20.38 -10.25
C ASP A 256 -7.84 19.20 -11.16
N ALA A 257 -8.34 19.22 -12.39
CA ALA A 257 -8.11 18.19 -13.38
C ALA A 257 -6.62 17.85 -13.62
N GLN A 258 -5.68 18.72 -13.22
CA GLN A 258 -4.24 18.43 -13.24
C GLN A 258 -3.84 17.18 -12.43
N GLY A 259 -4.61 16.79 -11.41
CA GLY A 259 -4.35 15.59 -10.61
C GLY A 259 -4.76 14.27 -11.27
N VAL A 260 -5.58 14.32 -12.33
CA VAL A 260 -6.17 13.11 -12.96
C VAL A 260 -5.13 12.12 -13.46
N PRO A 261 -4.04 12.53 -14.16
CA PRO A 261 -3.03 11.59 -14.64
C PRO A 261 -2.35 10.78 -13.54
N GLN A 262 -2.06 11.38 -12.39
CA GLN A 262 -1.38 10.69 -11.29
C GLN A 262 -2.26 9.61 -10.67
N VAL A 263 -3.56 9.87 -10.54
CA VAL A 263 -4.51 8.86 -10.04
C VAL A 263 -4.61 7.67 -10.98
N PHE A 264 -4.63 7.91 -12.29
CA PHE A 264 -4.70 6.84 -13.30
C PHE A 264 -3.42 5.99 -13.32
N ILE A 265 -2.25 6.62 -13.21
CA ILE A 265 -0.97 5.91 -13.05
C ILE A 265 -1.02 5.03 -11.79
N LYS A 266 -1.44 5.61 -10.66
CA LYS A 266 -1.54 4.90 -9.38
C LYS A 266 -2.47 3.69 -9.48
N GLU A 267 -3.66 3.83 -10.07
CA GLU A 267 -4.58 2.70 -10.24
C GLU A 267 -4.04 1.62 -11.18
N ALA A 268 -3.43 2.01 -12.30
CA ALA A 268 -2.84 1.03 -13.22
C ALA A 268 -1.71 0.24 -12.55
N GLN A 269 -0.90 0.90 -11.72
CA GLN A 269 0.14 0.26 -10.92
C GLN A 269 -0.47 -0.70 -9.89
N ILE A 270 -1.42 -0.24 -9.07
CA ILE A 270 -2.06 -1.08 -8.04
C ILE A 270 -2.74 -2.30 -8.66
N ALA A 271 -3.51 -2.11 -9.73
CA ALA A 271 -4.20 -3.21 -10.41
C ALA A 271 -3.23 -4.21 -11.07
N SER A 272 -2.02 -3.79 -11.44
CA SER A 272 -1.02 -4.68 -12.04
C SER A 272 -0.26 -5.53 -11.03
N GLN A 273 -0.42 -5.26 -9.74
CA GLN A 273 0.42 -5.84 -8.69
C GLN A 273 -0.26 -7.07 -8.06
N SER A 274 0.24 -8.27 -8.37
CA SER A 274 -0.24 -9.54 -7.82
C SER A 274 0.20 -9.82 -6.38
N THR A 275 1.04 -8.95 -5.80
CA THR A 275 1.55 -9.06 -4.43
C THR A 275 0.76 -8.24 -3.43
N LEU A 276 -0.16 -7.36 -3.87
CA LEU A 276 -1.15 -6.78 -2.99
C LEU A 276 -2.30 -7.77 -2.82
N ILE A 277 -2.48 -8.27 -1.61
CA ILE A 277 -3.63 -9.11 -1.29
C ILE A 277 -4.60 -8.26 -0.48
N GLU A 278 -5.75 -7.92 -1.07
CA GLU A 278 -6.85 -7.18 -0.42
C GLU A 278 -8.00 -8.14 -0.10
N GLU A 279 -7.68 -9.15 0.69
CA GLU A 279 -8.62 -10.19 1.13
C GLU A 279 -8.46 -10.41 2.63
N ARG A 280 -9.47 -11.03 3.24
CA ARG A 280 -9.44 -11.43 4.64
C ARG A 280 -8.21 -12.28 4.94
N VAL A 281 -7.35 -11.78 5.82
CA VAL A 281 -6.10 -12.42 6.19
C VAL A 281 -6.33 -13.47 7.27
N ILE A 282 -6.02 -14.72 6.95
CA ILE A 282 -6.11 -15.85 7.90
C ILE A 282 -4.70 -16.20 8.38
N PHE A 283 -4.48 -16.10 9.69
CA PHE A 283 -3.22 -16.53 10.31
C PHE A 283 -3.14 -18.05 10.35
N GLU A 284 -2.15 -18.60 9.65
CA GLU A 284 -1.86 -20.03 9.61
C GLU A 284 -1.09 -20.45 10.87
N SER A 285 -0.07 -19.67 11.23
CA SER A 285 0.78 -19.96 12.38
C SER A 285 1.18 -18.68 13.13
N ILE A 286 1.28 -18.80 14.45
CA ILE A 286 1.73 -17.72 15.34
C ILE A 286 2.78 -18.30 16.28
N GLN A 287 4.00 -17.77 16.22
CA GLN A 287 5.09 -18.17 17.09
C GLN A 287 4.96 -17.54 18.48
N SER A 288 5.38 -18.27 19.51
CA SER A 288 5.42 -17.73 20.87
C SER A 288 6.48 -16.63 20.98
N SER A 289 6.10 -15.45 21.47
CA SER A 289 6.99 -14.30 21.60
C SER A 289 6.55 -13.39 22.74
N GLU A 290 7.51 -12.68 23.35
CA GLU A 290 7.24 -11.69 24.41
C GLU A 290 6.31 -10.56 23.92
N ILE A 291 6.30 -10.30 22.61
CA ILE A 291 5.43 -9.33 21.92
C ILE A 291 3.93 -9.68 22.08
N PHE A 292 3.60 -10.93 22.40
CA PHE A 292 2.23 -11.40 22.59
C PHE A 292 1.86 -11.60 24.06
N THR A 293 2.69 -11.13 25.00
CA THR A 293 2.48 -11.40 26.42
C THR A 293 1.20 -10.75 26.94
N GLY A 294 0.24 -11.59 27.31
CA GLY A 294 -1.10 -11.18 27.75
C GLY A 294 -1.94 -10.56 26.63
N LEU A 295 -1.64 -10.90 25.38
CA LEU A 295 -2.43 -10.55 24.20
C LEU A 295 -2.95 -11.85 23.59
N ASP A 296 -4.26 -11.97 23.42
CA ASP A 296 -4.83 -13.09 22.66
C ASP A 296 -4.81 -12.75 21.16
N ILE A 297 -3.64 -12.92 20.55
CA ILE A 297 -3.42 -12.62 19.14
C ILE A 297 -4.18 -13.59 18.21
N GLN A 298 -4.51 -14.80 18.68
CA GLN A 298 -5.36 -15.72 17.92
C GLN A 298 -6.81 -15.23 17.83
N ALA A 299 -7.26 -14.46 18.82
CA ALA A 299 -8.56 -13.81 18.82
C ALA A 299 -8.54 -12.39 18.23
N ALA A 300 -7.42 -11.96 17.62
CA ALA A 300 -7.38 -10.69 16.91
C ALA A 300 -8.37 -10.71 15.73
N PRO A 301 -9.05 -9.59 15.43
CA PRO A 301 -9.86 -9.50 14.22
C PRO A 301 -9.04 -9.74 12.96
N ASP A 302 -9.70 -10.04 11.86
CA ASP A 302 -9.00 -10.21 10.60
C ASP A 302 -8.44 -8.87 10.09
N LEU A 303 -7.28 -8.94 9.44
CA LEU A 303 -6.80 -7.87 8.57
C LEU A 303 -7.48 -8.01 7.21
N GLU A 304 -7.71 -6.92 6.51
CA GLU A 304 -8.35 -6.90 5.17
C GLU A 304 -7.32 -6.86 4.03
N GLY A 305 -6.05 -7.07 4.35
CA GLY A 305 -5.01 -7.21 3.35
C GLY A 305 -3.58 -7.15 3.87
N TYR A 306 -2.64 -7.47 3.00
CA TYR A 306 -1.21 -7.44 3.26
C TYR A 306 -0.41 -7.36 1.95
N VAL A 307 0.85 -6.93 2.08
CA VAL A 307 1.84 -7.04 1.01
C VAL A 307 2.47 -8.42 1.09
N LYS A 308 2.31 -9.22 0.04
CA LYS A 308 2.94 -10.53 -0.09
C LYS A 308 4.44 -10.37 -0.22
N THR A 309 5.15 -10.90 0.76
CA THR A 309 6.61 -10.88 0.86
C THR A 309 7.13 -12.25 1.26
N ARG A 310 8.44 -12.44 1.27
CA ARG A 310 9.08 -13.67 1.73
C ARG A 310 10.05 -13.38 2.86
N THR A 311 10.01 -14.16 3.93
CA THR A 311 10.96 -14.02 5.03
C THR A 311 12.38 -14.39 4.60
N LYS A 312 13.39 -13.65 5.09
CA LYS A 312 14.81 -13.97 4.90
C LYS A 312 15.21 -15.21 5.70
N GLU A 313 16.20 -15.97 5.24
CA GLU A 313 16.57 -17.28 5.82
C GLU A 313 16.88 -17.27 7.33
N ASN A 314 17.36 -16.14 7.87
CA ASN A 314 17.71 -16.00 9.29
C ASN A 314 16.73 -15.13 10.08
N ALA A 315 15.62 -14.71 9.47
CA ALA A 315 14.61 -13.93 10.16
C ALA A 315 13.58 -14.83 10.85
N GLU A 316 13.12 -14.38 12.01
CA GLU A 316 12.07 -15.03 12.76
C GLU A 316 10.72 -14.54 12.26
N MET A 317 9.98 -15.43 11.58
CA MET A 317 8.59 -15.19 11.21
C MET A 317 7.70 -15.44 12.44
N LEU A 318 7.05 -14.39 12.95
CA LEU A 318 6.21 -14.45 14.15
C LEU A 318 4.74 -14.73 13.83
N ILE A 319 4.24 -14.22 12.72
CA ILE A 319 2.88 -14.48 12.22
C ILE A 319 3.00 -14.84 10.75
N GLU A 320 2.47 -16.01 10.38
CA GLU A 320 2.44 -16.57 9.03
C GLU A 320 0.99 -16.67 8.55
N VAL A 321 0.76 -16.42 7.27
CA VAL A 321 -0.55 -16.65 6.61
C VAL A 321 -0.54 -17.92 5.77
N THR A 322 -1.72 -18.37 5.36
CA THR A 322 -1.91 -19.67 4.68
C THR A 322 -1.08 -19.85 3.40
N ASP A 323 -0.66 -18.78 2.74
CA ASP A 323 0.21 -18.85 1.56
C ASP A 323 1.73 -18.84 1.88
N GLY A 324 2.09 -18.89 3.16
CA GLY A 324 3.46 -18.91 3.67
C GLY A 324 4.12 -17.53 3.79
N ALA A 325 3.41 -16.44 3.50
CA ALA A 325 3.94 -15.09 3.66
C ALA A 325 3.94 -14.65 5.14
N PRO A 326 4.91 -13.80 5.57
CA PRO A 326 4.90 -13.25 6.91
C PRO A 326 3.92 -12.07 7.01
N ILE A 327 3.13 -12.03 8.08
CA ILE A 327 2.44 -10.81 8.55
C ILE A 327 3.33 -10.03 9.50
N LEU A 328 4.06 -10.72 10.38
CA LEU A 328 5.03 -10.12 11.27
C LEU A 328 6.30 -10.95 11.24
N ALA A 329 7.43 -10.32 10.94
CA ALA A 329 8.76 -10.94 11.02
C ALA A 329 9.73 -9.98 11.73
N ARG A 330 10.77 -10.53 12.35
CA ARG A 330 11.84 -9.76 13.00
C ARG A 330 13.20 -10.42 12.83
N TRP A 331 14.25 -9.64 12.96
CA TRP A 331 15.63 -10.15 13.08
C TRP A 331 16.57 -9.10 13.67
N HIS A 332 17.82 -9.50 13.87
CA HIS A 332 18.91 -8.60 14.21
C HIS A 332 19.67 -8.22 12.94
N TYR A 333 20.04 -6.95 12.84
CA TYR A 333 20.89 -6.45 11.77
C TYR A 333 21.98 -5.56 12.35
N GLY A 334 23.24 -6.00 12.25
CA GLY A 334 24.34 -5.39 12.99
C GLY A 334 24.10 -5.40 14.50
N LEU A 335 24.22 -4.24 15.14
CA LEU A 335 23.92 -4.05 16.57
C LEU A 335 22.43 -3.81 16.86
N GLY A 336 21.64 -3.47 15.83
CA GLY A 336 20.25 -3.09 15.95
C GLY A 336 19.27 -4.26 15.81
N ARG A 337 17.99 -3.93 15.95
CA ARG A 337 16.86 -4.85 15.79
C ARG A 337 15.91 -4.29 14.76
N THR A 338 15.41 -5.14 13.88
CA THR A 338 14.40 -4.71 12.91
C THR A 338 13.22 -5.66 12.87
N ALA A 339 12.05 -5.12 12.58
CA ALA A 339 10.82 -5.87 12.41
C ALA A 339 10.01 -5.31 11.23
N ALA A 340 9.29 -6.19 10.55
CA ALA A 340 8.39 -5.84 9.47
C ALA A 340 6.99 -6.38 9.79
N PHE A 341 6.00 -5.49 9.76
CA PHE A 341 4.59 -5.78 9.74
C PHE A 341 4.09 -5.52 8.31
N THR A 342 3.69 -6.56 7.59
CA THR A 342 3.42 -6.49 6.14
C THR A 342 1.99 -6.08 5.80
N SER A 343 1.18 -5.81 6.82
CA SER A 343 -0.10 -5.11 6.67
C SER A 343 0.04 -3.64 7.08
N ASP A 344 -1.04 -2.88 6.96
CA ASP A 344 -1.04 -1.46 7.25
C ASP A 344 -1.37 -1.16 8.72
N VAL A 345 -1.18 0.08 9.14
CA VAL A 345 -1.55 0.57 10.48
C VAL A 345 -2.66 1.60 10.42
N LYS A 346 -3.47 1.57 9.36
CA LYS A 346 -4.45 2.60 9.01
C LYS A 346 -5.82 1.99 8.74
N ASN A 347 -6.78 2.85 8.43
CA ASN A 347 -8.17 2.46 8.20
C ASN A 347 -8.37 1.90 6.78
N ARG A 348 -7.61 0.87 6.41
CA ARG A 348 -7.81 0.10 5.18
C ARG A 348 -7.65 -1.39 5.49
N TRP A 349 -6.42 -1.88 5.68
CA TRP A 349 -6.22 -3.29 6.04
C TRP A 349 -6.36 -3.55 7.54
N SER A 350 -6.03 -2.57 8.38
CA SER A 350 -6.18 -2.67 9.83
C SER A 350 -7.50 -2.10 10.38
N VAL A 351 -8.55 -1.89 9.56
CA VAL A 351 -9.82 -1.28 10.01
C VAL A 351 -10.42 -1.94 11.25
N ASN A 352 -10.42 -3.28 11.30
CA ASN A 352 -10.94 -4.03 12.45
C ASN A 352 -9.99 -3.97 13.65
N TRP A 353 -8.69 -3.90 13.38
CA TRP A 353 -7.65 -3.77 14.40
C TRP A 353 -7.70 -2.42 15.11
N LEU A 354 -8.05 -1.33 14.42
CA LEU A 354 -8.15 -0.01 15.03
C LEU A 354 -9.17 0.05 16.19
N ASN A 355 -10.17 -0.83 16.17
CA ASN A 355 -11.20 -0.95 17.21
C ASN A 355 -10.94 -2.11 18.19
N TRP A 356 -9.88 -2.89 17.97
CA TRP A 356 -9.54 -4.01 18.82
C TRP A 356 -8.85 -3.54 20.10
N GLU A 357 -9.32 -4.02 21.26
CA GLU A 357 -8.76 -3.68 22.57
C GLU A 357 -7.26 -4.00 22.65
N GLY A 358 -6.80 -5.03 21.92
CA GLY A 358 -5.40 -5.45 21.86
C GLY A 358 -4.48 -4.53 21.05
N TYR A 359 -5.00 -3.65 20.20
CA TYR A 359 -4.20 -2.86 19.24
C TYR A 359 -3.10 -2.05 19.91
N GLY A 360 -3.46 -1.26 20.93
CA GLY A 360 -2.48 -0.44 21.64
C GLY A 360 -1.42 -1.27 22.33
N LYS A 361 -1.80 -2.40 22.93
CA LYS A 361 -0.87 -3.29 23.63
C LYS A 361 0.09 -3.95 22.65
N PHE A 362 -0.41 -4.45 21.53
CA PHE A 362 0.39 -5.05 20.45
C PHE A 362 1.49 -4.09 19.97
N TRP A 363 1.11 -2.89 19.54
CA TRP A 363 2.09 -1.91 19.01
C TRP A 363 3.09 -1.45 20.07
N ASN A 364 2.65 -1.21 21.30
CA ASN A 364 3.55 -0.85 22.39
C ASN A 364 4.57 -1.95 22.70
N GLN A 365 4.15 -3.22 22.70
CA GLN A 365 5.07 -4.34 22.95
C GLN A 365 6.03 -4.55 21.77
N LEU A 366 5.53 -4.49 20.53
CA LEU A 366 6.36 -4.60 19.33
C LEU A 366 7.42 -3.50 19.25
N VAL A 367 7.04 -2.25 19.50
CA VAL A 367 7.98 -1.12 19.51
C VAL A 367 9.01 -1.26 20.63
N ARG A 368 8.60 -1.64 21.86
CA ARG A 368 9.54 -1.86 22.98
C ARG A 368 10.56 -2.97 22.71
N GLU A 369 10.14 -4.06 22.08
CA GLU A 369 11.03 -5.17 21.74
C GLU A 369 11.97 -4.87 20.57
N THR A 370 11.64 -3.86 19.76
CA THR A 370 12.43 -3.43 18.61
C THR A 370 13.34 -2.24 18.93
N MET A 371 12.95 -1.39 19.89
CA MET A 371 13.73 -0.25 20.33
C MET A 371 15.13 -0.64 20.81
N ARG A 372 16.09 0.25 20.55
CA ARG A 372 17.40 0.20 21.18
C ARG A 372 17.24 0.19 22.69
N ARG A 373 17.77 -0.85 23.35
CA ARG A 373 17.91 -0.84 24.81
C ARG A 373 19.12 0.02 25.13
N ARG A 374 18.89 1.30 25.48
CA ARG A 374 19.92 2.07 26.16
C ARG A 374 20.15 1.36 27.48
N GLU A 375 21.34 0.82 27.63
CA GLU A 375 21.75 0.23 28.88
C GLU A 375 21.63 1.35 29.93
N GLU A 376 20.62 1.28 30.81
CA GLU A 376 20.63 2.01 32.09
C GLU A 376 21.69 1.37 33.01
N SER A 377 22.89 1.12 32.49
CA SER A 377 24.01 0.64 33.27
C SER A 377 24.81 1.87 33.66
N GLY A 378 24.36 2.49 34.76
CA GLY A 378 25.33 3.06 35.70
C GLY A 378 26.34 1.98 36.13
N LEU A 379 26.03 0.68 36.00
CA LEU A 379 26.86 -0.38 36.53
C LEU A 379 27.85 -0.99 35.51
N ILE A 380 29.14 -0.71 35.70
CA ILE A 380 30.27 -1.39 35.05
C ILE A 380 30.62 -2.65 35.86
N PHE A 381 30.73 -3.81 35.17
CA PHE A 381 31.18 -5.06 35.77
C PHE A 381 32.63 -5.33 35.38
N GLU A 382 33.54 -5.35 36.36
CA GLU A 382 34.91 -5.82 36.19
C GLU A 382 35.05 -7.21 36.80
N VAL A 383 35.63 -8.14 36.06
CA VAL A 383 35.86 -9.51 36.54
C VAL A 383 37.35 -9.80 36.56
N GLU A 384 37.90 -9.96 37.76
CA GLU A 384 39.28 -10.37 37.96
C GLU A 384 39.33 -11.83 38.46
N ARG A 385 40.10 -12.67 37.76
CA ARG A 385 40.30 -14.06 38.19
C ARG A 385 41.54 -14.17 39.07
N VAL A 386 41.34 -14.50 40.33
CA VAL A 386 42.41 -14.76 41.31
C VAL A 386 42.42 -16.24 41.66
N GLY A 387 43.28 -17.00 40.98
CA GLY A 387 43.40 -18.45 41.15
C GLY A 387 42.16 -19.20 40.65
N GLU A 388 41.52 -19.96 41.54
CA GLU A 388 40.27 -20.70 41.27
C GLU A 388 39.00 -19.87 41.53
N GLN A 389 39.13 -18.62 41.97
CA GLN A 389 37.99 -17.73 42.24
C GLN A 389 37.94 -16.59 41.23
N ALA A 390 36.73 -16.14 40.90
CA ALA A 390 36.49 -14.91 40.15
C ALA A 390 35.90 -13.86 41.10
N ILE A 391 36.51 -12.68 41.14
CA ILE A 391 36.00 -11.52 41.86
C ILE A 391 35.27 -10.66 40.83
N VAL A 392 33.97 -10.45 41.05
CA VAL A 392 33.14 -9.56 40.23
C VAL A 392 32.97 -8.25 41.01
N THR A 393 33.51 -7.16 40.46
CA THR A 393 33.35 -5.81 40.99
C THR A 393 32.28 -5.09 40.19
N VAL A 394 31.29 -4.53 40.88
CA VAL A 394 30.22 -3.75 40.28
C VAL A 394 30.44 -2.29 40.66
N ASN A 395 30.69 -1.42 39.68
CA ASN A 395 30.95 0.01 39.88
C ASN A 395 29.82 0.83 39.26
N ASP A 396 29.32 1.84 39.98
CA ASP A 396 28.39 2.83 39.40
C ASP A 396 29.18 3.91 38.62
N ILE A 397 28.61 4.52 37.57
CA ILE A 397 29.22 5.61 36.78
C ILE A 397 29.08 6.95 37.50
#